data_AF-A0A1F7UMH4-F1
#
_entry.id   AF-A0A1F7UMH4-F1
#
_cell.length_a   1.000
_cell.length_b   1.000
_cell.length_c   1.000
_cell.angle_alpha   90.00
_cell.angle_beta   90.00
_cell.angle_gamma   90.00
#
_symmetry.space_group_name_H-M   'P 1'
#
loop_
_entity.id
_entity.type
_entity.pdbx_description
1 polymer ?
#
loop_
_entity_poly.entity_id
_entity_poly.type
_entity_poly.pdbx_seq_one_letter_code
_entity_poly.pdbx_strand_id
1 'polypeptide(L)'
;MSNRHLCRALALQSLYEWDFHGGQKDAVALLERNVSEFAPDLDEKDFSRTIVKGVVDHQTDIDAMITKFAPDWPLPKITTVDRNVLRIGTFELTYTHEIPSKVAINEAIELAKTFGGESSGKFVNGVLGAVYRDQAARGVVKDSDKPKEIKEEKKEEKKRHKAEGQGVPTDATPSEDFPADHPHVAE
;
A
#
# COMPACT_ATOMS: atom_id res chain seq x y z
N MET A 1 5.50 -14.92 15.74
CA MET A 1 5.59 -14.09 14.52
C MET A 1 4.19 -13.91 13.98
N SER A 2 3.83 -12.73 13.46
CA SER A 2 2.52 -12.52 12.83
C SER A 2 2.46 -13.24 11.48
N ASN A 3 1.26 -13.62 11.03
CA ASN A 3 1.07 -14.19 9.69
C ASN A 3 1.65 -13.27 8.59
N ARG A 4 1.54 -11.95 8.77
CA ARG A 4 2.11 -10.95 7.85
C ARG A 4 3.63 -10.94 7.78
N HIS A 5 4.32 -11.18 8.90
CA HIS A 5 5.77 -11.30 8.88
C HIS A 5 6.21 -12.52 8.05
N LEU A 6 5.54 -13.66 8.23
CA LEU A 6 5.77 -14.87 7.44
C LEU A 6 5.47 -14.63 5.95
N CYS A 7 4.37 -13.95 5.62
CA CYS A 7 4.04 -13.58 4.24
C CYS A 7 5.17 -12.77 3.58
N ARG A 8 5.76 -11.81 4.30
CA ARG A 8 6.89 -11.03 3.77
C ARG A 8 8.16 -11.86 3.62
N ALA A 9 8.42 -12.80 4.52
CA ALA A 9 9.55 -13.71 4.40
C ALA A 9 9.41 -14.59 3.15
N LEU A 10 8.22 -15.13 2.88
CA LEU A 10 7.93 -15.90 1.67
C LEU A 10 8.03 -15.03 0.40
N ALA A 11 7.55 -13.78 0.46
CA ALA A 11 7.72 -12.83 -0.64
C ALA A 11 9.21 -12.55 -0.91
N LEU A 12 10.01 -12.33 0.13
CA LEU A 12 11.45 -12.11 0.03
C LEU A 12 12.17 -13.30 -0.61
N GLN A 13 11.89 -14.53 -0.16
CA GLN A 13 12.49 -15.75 -0.73
C GLN A 13 12.15 -15.90 -2.22
N SER A 14 10.90 -15.62 -2.58
CA SER A 14 10.42 -15.71 -3.97
C SER A 14 11.02 -14.64 -4.86
N LEU A 15 11.11 -13.40 -4.37
CA LEU A 15 11.75 -12.28 -5.06
C LEU A 15 13.26 -12.48 -5.18
N TYR A 16 13.91 -13.08 -4.17
CA TYR A 16 15.31 -13.45 -4.24
C TYR A 16 15.57 -14.44 -5.39
N GLU A 17 14.77 -15.53 -5.49
CA GLU A 17 14.92 -16.48 -6.60
C GLU A 17 14.63 -15.80 -7.95
N TRP A 18 13.56 -15.02 -8.03
CA TRP A 18 13.21 -14.28 -9.25
C TRP A 18 14.36 -13.36 -9.72
N ASP A 19 14.94 -12.59 -8.80
CA ASP A 19 16.07 -11.68 -9.05
C ASP A 19 17.35 -12.45 -9.40
N PHE A 20 17.60 -13.60 -8.77
CA PHE A 20 18.71 -14.50 -9.10
C PHE A 20 18.61 -15.02 -10.54
N HIS A 21 17.39 -15.25 -11.04
CA HIS A 21 17.11 -15.63 -12.42
C HIS A 21 16.99 -14.42 -13.37
N GLY A 22 17.45 -13.23 -12.98
CA GLY A 22 17.43 -12.04 -13.81
C GLY A 22 16.02 -11.56 -14.15
N GLY A 23 15.02 -11.90 -13.32
CA GLY A 23 13.63 -11.52 -13.49
C GLY A 23 12.87 -12.26 -14.59
N GLN A 24 13.43 -13.33 -15.15
CA GLN A 24 12.85 -14.05 -16.30
C GLN A 24 11.78 -15.07 -15.93
N LYS A 25 11.76 -15.52 -14.67
CA LYS A 25 10.76 -16.48 -14.17
C LYS A 25 9.48 -15.75 -13.75
N ASP A 26 8.37 -16.48 -13.72
CA ASP A 26 7.14 -15.99 -13.12
C ASP A 26 7.28 -15.93 -11.59
N ALA A 27 7.38 -14.71 -11.05
CA ALA A 27 7.56 -14.48 -9.62
C ALA A 27 6.37 -14.97 -8.78
N VAL A 28 5.15 -14.92 -9.31
CA VAL A 28 3.95 -15.40 -8.60
C VAL A 28 3.97 -16.92 -8.56
N ALA A 29 4.32 -17.59 -9.66
CA ALA A 29 4.46 -19.05 -9.66
C ALA A 29 5.54 -19.53 -8.66
N LEU A 30 6.66 -18.80 -8.56
CA LEU A 30 7.70 -19.06 -7.55
C LEU A 30 7.15 -18.91 -6.13
N LEU A 31 6.35 -17.87 -5.88
CA LEU A 31 5.69 -17.68 -4.60
C LEU A 31 4.73 -18.82 -4.27
N GLU A 32 3.86 -19.23 -5.19
CA GLU A 32 2.90 -20.31 -4.94
C GLU A 32 3.63 -21.63 -4.59
N ARG A 33 4.74 -21.92 -5.27
CA ARG A 33 5.60 -23.07 -4.95
C ARG A 33 6.15 -22.96 -3.52
N ASN A 34 6.73 -21.82 -3.17
CA ASN A 34 7.32 -21.60 -1.84
C ASN A 34 6.26 -21.62 -0.72
N VAL A 35 5.07 -21.07 -0.95
CA VAL A 35 3.95 -21.15 0.01
C VAL A 35 3.52 -22.60 0.21
N SER A 36 3.38 -23.38 -0.88
CA SER A 36 3.01 -24.79 -0.78
C SER A 36 4.04 -25.64 -0.03
N GLU A 37 5.33 -25.31 -0.15
CA GLU A 37 6.41 -26.08 0.46
C GLU A 37 6.65 -25.71 1.93
N PHE A 38 6.62 -24.41 2.26
CA PHE A 38 7.06 -23.91 3.57
C PHE A 38 5.91 -23.42 4.47
N ALA A 39 4.73 -23.14 3.91
CA ALA A 39 3.59 -22.60 4.66
C ALA A 39 2.22 -23.01 4.04
N PRO A 40 1.93 -24.31 3.91
CA PRO A 40 0.72 -24.79 3.23
C PRO A 40 -0.57 -24.26 3.88
N ASP A 41 -0.57 -24.09 5.21
CA ASP A 41 -1.69 -23.64 6.03
C ASP A 41 -1.73 -22.11 6.22
N LEU A 42 -1.00 -21.34 5.41
CA LEU A 42 -1.03 -19.89 5.50
C LEU A 42 -2.39 -19.34 5.06
N ASP A 43 -3.12 -18.67 5.97
CA ASP A 43 -4.42 -18.09 5.66
C ASP A 43 -4.35 -16.84 4.76
N GLU A 44 -3.30 -16.02 4.91
CA GLU A 44 -3.14 -14.72 4.25
C GLU A 44 -2.31 -14.79 2.94
N LYS A 45 -2.51 -15.83 2.10
CA LYS A 45 -1.71 -16.03 0.86
C LYS A 45 -1.75 -14.82 -0.09
N ASP A 46 -2.89 -14.13 -0.13
CA ASP A 46 -3.08 -12.96 -0.99
C ASP A 46 -2.18 -11.78 -0.61
N PHE A 47 -1.76 -11.68 0.66
CA PHE A 47 -0.88 -10.61 1.09
C PHE A 47 0.53 -10.78 0.50
N SER A 48 1.09 -12.00 0.59
CA SER A 48 2.37 -12.35 -0.05
C SER A 48 2.33 -12.09 -1.56
N ARG A 49 1.22 -12.48 -2.20
CA ARG A 49 1.01 -12.28 -3.64
C ARG A 49 0.97 -10.81 -4.02
N THR A 50 0.29 -9.99 -3.22
CA THR A 50 0.23 -8.53 -3.41
C THR A 50 1.63 -7.92 -3.38
N ILE A 51 2.47 -8.32 -2.41
CA ILE A 51 3.85 -7.84 -2.31
C ILE A 51 4.66 -8.24 -3.54
N VAL A 52 4.68 -9.54 -3.90
CA VAL A 52 5.49 -10.04 -5.01
C VAL A 52 5.08 -9.39 -6.32
N LYS A 53 3.78 -9.38 -6.63
CA LYS A 53 3.25 -8.78 -7.86
C LYS A 53 3.54 -7.28 -7.90
N GLY A 54 3.29 -6.57 -6.80
CA GLY A 54 3.52 -5.14 -6.73
C GLY A 54 4.99 -4.74 -6.87
N VAL A 55 5.91 -5.50 -6.28
CA VAL A 55 7.35 -5.29 -6.46
C VAL A 55 7.77 -5.48 -7.92
N VAL A 56 7.26 -6.53 -8.59
CA VAL A 56 7.58 -6.79 -10.01
C VAL A 56 6.98 -5.71 -10.92
N ASP A 57 5.72 -5.36 -10.73
CA ASP A 57 5.01 -4.37 -11.54
C ASP A 57 5.61 -2.96 -11.43
N HIS A 58 6.12 -2.61 -10.25
CA HIS A 58 6.70 -1.29 -9.96
C HIS A 58 8.23 -1.31 -9.84
N GLN A 59 8.89 -2.37 -10.30
CA GLN A 59 10.31 -2.58 -10.07
C GLN A 59 11.14 -1.36 -10.50
N THR A 60 10.91 -0.82 -11.69
CA THR A 60 11.69 0.30 -12.24
C THR A 60 11.63 1.54 -11.34
N ASP A 61 10.44 1.90 -10.86
CA ASP A 61 10.23 3.06 -10.00
C ASP A 61 10.84 2.84 -8.62
N ILE A 62 10.66 1.64 -8.07
CA ILE A 62 11.21 1.21 -6.79
C ILE A 62 12.75 1.27 -6.83
N ASP A 63 13.36 0.69 -7.87
CA ASP A 63 14.80 0.62 -8.06
C ASP A 63 15.41 2.03 -8.25
N ALA A 64 14.72 2.92 -8.97
CA ALA A 64 15.11 4.31 -9.11
C ALA A 64 15.07 5.05 -7.76
N MET A 65 14.05 4.81 -6.94
CA MET A 65 13.93 5.41 -5.62
C MET A 65 15.03 4.92 -4.68
N ILE A 66 15.30 3.61 -4.64
CA ILE A 66 16.39 3.05 -3.85
C ILE A 66 17.73 3.68 -4.27
N THR A 67 18.00 3.75 -5.57
CA THR A 67 19.25 4.33 -6.10
C THR A 67 19.41 5.80 -5.72
N LYS A 68 18.32 6.58 -5.74
CA LYS A 68 18.33 7.99 -5.30
C LYS A 68 18.74 8.15 -3.83
N PHE A 69 18.31 7.24 -2.95
CA PHE A 69 18.56 7.34 -1.51
C PHE A 69 19.75 6.50 -1.01
N ALA A 70 20.36 5.72 -1.89
CA ALA A 70 21.59 4.98 -1.64
C ALA A 70 22.64 5.30 -2.73
N PRO A 71 23.03 6.58 -2.91
CA PRO A 71 23.87 7.01 -4.04
C PRO A 71 25.26 6.34 -4.06
N ASP A 72 25.82 6.03 -2.88
CA ASP A 72 27.11 5.34 -2.76
C ASP A 72 27.02 3.82 -3.02
N TRP A 73 25.79 3.29 -3.10
CA TRP A 73 25.47 1.87 -3.23
C TRP A 73 24.56 1.62 -4.43
N PRO A 74 25.10 1.60 -5.66
CA PRO A 74 24.29 1.24 -6.83
C PRO A 74 23.71 -0.17 -6.65
N LEU A 75 22.49 -0.40 -7.16
CA LEU A 75 21.73 -1.65 -6.96
C LEU A 75 22.52 -2.95 -7.18
N PRO A 76 23.42 -3.07 -8.18
CA PRO A 76 24.22 -4.29 -8.36
C PRO A 76 25.24 -4.55 -7.24
N LYS A 77 25.65 -3.52 -6.50
CA LYS A 77 26.56 -3.65 -5.35
C LYS A 77 25.84 -3.96 -4.04
N ILE A 78 24.52 -3.76 -3.99
CA ILE A 78 23.69 -4.17 -2.86
C ILE A 78 23.52 -5.69 -2.93
N THR A 79 23.63 -6.38 -1.79
CA THR A 79 23.42 -7.82 -1.73
C THR A 79 22.01 -8.16 -2.25
N THR A 80 21.83 -9.32 -2.90
CA THR A 80 20.52 -9.71 -3.44
C THR A 80 19.45 -9.74 -2.35
N VAL A 81 19.81 -10.12 -1.11
CA VAL A 81 18.89 -10.08 0.04
C VAL A 81 18.48 -8.64 0.35
N ASP A 82 19.44 -7.75 0.63
CA ASP A 82 19.15 -6.37 1.02
C ASP A 82 18.40 -5.61 -0.09
N ARG A 83 18.76 -5.85 -1.34
CA ARG A 83 18.08 -5.26 -2.51
C ARG A 83 16.61 -5.65 -2.53
N ASN A 84 16.27 -6.93 -2.35
CA ASN A 84 14.88 -7.36 -2.35
C ASN A 84 14.12 -6.94 -1.09
N VAL A 85 14.79 -6.84 0.08
CA VAL A 85 14.18 -6.24 1.27
C VAL A 85 13.87 -4.75 1.05
N LEU A 86 14.78 -3.99 0.45
CA LEU A 86 14.56 -2.59 0.09
C LEU A 86 13.43 -2.44 -0.93
N ARG A 87 13.31 -3.35 -1.89
CA ARG A 87 12.20 -3.37 -2.85
C ARG A 87 10.85 -3.56 -2.15
N ILE A 88 10.75 -4.56 -1.27
CA ILE A 88 9.54 -4.82 -0.47
C ILE A 88 9.19 -3.60 0.40
N GLY A 89 10.17 -3.07 1.14
CA GLY A 89 9.97 -1.93 2.03
C GLY A 89 9.54 -0.66 1.27
N THR A 90 10.19 -0.38 0.15
CA THR A 90 9.86 0.76 -0.72
C THR A 90 8.48 0.59 -1.37
N PHE A 91 8.14 -0.62 -1.82
CA PHE A 91 6.82 -0.94 -2.34
C PHE A 91 5.74 -0.65 -1.29
N GLU A 92 5.89 -1.21 -0.09
CA GLU A 92 4.91 -0.99 0.98
C GLU A 92 4.84 0.48 1.36
N LEU A 93 5.96 1.20 1.44
CA LEU A 93 5.98 2.64 1.72
C LEU A 93 5.25 3.47 0.66
N THR A 94 5.30 3.07 -0.61
CA THR A 94 4.83 3.94 -1.70
C THR A 94 3.44 3.57 -2.18
N TYR A 95 3.11 2.28 -2.24
CA TYR A 95 1.91 1.78 -2.92
C TYR A 95 0.89 1.14 -1.96
N THR A 96 1.28 0.83 -0.73
CA THR A 96 0.38 0.17 0.24
C THR A 96 -0.15 1.15 1.29
N HIS A 97 -1.32 1.75 1.03
CA HIS A 97 -1.92 2.78 1.91
C HIS A 97 -2.49 2.26 3.22
N GLU A 98 -2.72 0.95 3.33
CA GLU A 98 -3.28 0.33 4.54
C GLU A 98 -2.22 0.05 5.62
N ILE A 99 -0.94 -0.02 5.22
CA ILE A 99 0.18 -0.33 6.11
C ILE A 99 0.84 0.98 6.55
N PRO A 100 0.86 1.27 7.87
CA PRO A 100 1.59 2.42 8.38
C PRO A 100 3.06 2.37 7.98
N SER A 101 3.61 3.51 7.55
CA SER A 101 4.97 3.62 7.03
C SER A 101 6.02 3.14 8.02
N LYS A 102 5.84 3.45 9.32
CA LYS A 102 6.72 2.96 10.39
C LYS A 102 6.68 1.44 10.55
N VAL A 103 5.51 0.81 10.33
CA VAL A 103 5.38 -0.65 10.39
C VAL A 103 6.09 -1.29 9.21
N ALA A 104 5.88 -0.78 8.00
CA ALA A 104 6.58 -1.26 6.81
C ALA A 104 8.12 -1.19 6.96
N ILE A 105 8.63 -0.06 7.48
CA ILE A 105 10.07 0.12 7.75
C ILE A 105 10.57 -0.90 8.78
N ASN A 106 9.88 -1.03 9.92
CA ASN A 106 10.29 -1.96 10.97
C ASN A 106 10.31 -3.41 10.47
N GLU A 107 9.29 -3.83 9.73
CA GLU A 107 9.21 -5.18 9.16
C GLU A 107 10.34 -5.44 8.16
N ALA A 108 10.66 -4.47 7.30
CA ALA A 108 11.79 -4.56 6.39
C ALA A 108 13.13 -4.67 7.14
N ILE A 109 13.33 -3.92 8.23
CA ILE A 109 14.54 -4.00 9.07
C ILE A 109 14.67 -5.38 9.70
N GLU A 110 13.58 -5.96 10.22
CA GLU A 110 13.61 -7.28 10.84
C GLU A 110 13.88 -8.39 9.80
N LEU A 111 13.36 -8.27 8.58
CA LEU A 111 13.74 -9.17 7.47
C LEU A 111 15.23 -9.04 7.14
N ALA A 112 15.74 -7.81 7.01
CA ALA A 112 17.15 -7.56 6.73
C ALA A 112 18.06 -8.17 7.79
N LYS A 113 17.70 -8.04 9.08
CA LYS A 113 18.44 -8.67 10.18
C LYS A 113 18.40 -10.19 10.11
N THR A 114 17.23 -10.75 9.83
CA THR A 114 17.02 -12.20 9.79
C THR A 114 17.82 -12.87 8.67
N PHE A 115 17.89 -12.25 7.49
CA PHE A 115 18.51 -12.85 6.30
C PHE A 115 19.91 -12.30 5.97
N GLY A 116 20.28 -11.13 6.48
CA GLY A 116 21.57 -10.45 6.19
C GLY A 116 22.36 -9.99 7.43
N GLY A 117 21.78 -10.08 8.63
CA GLY A 117 22.42 -9.73 9.89
C GLY A 117 22.31 -8.24 10.27
N GLU A 118 22.98 -7.86 11.36
CA GLU A 118 22.79 -6.54 11.99
C GLU A 118 23.21 -5.36 11.09
N SER A 119 24.25 -5.53 10.27
CA SER A 119 24.69 -4.53 9.30
C SER A 119 23.62 -4.26 8.23
N SER A 120 22.96 -5.31 7.74
CA SER A 120 21.85 -5.22 6.79
C SER A 120 20.67 -4.47 7.39
N GLY A 121 20.32 -4.76 8.65
CA GLY A 121 19.29 -4.03 9.38
C GLY A 121 19.55 -2.52 9.45
N LYS A 122 20.78 -2.12 9.78
CA LYS A 122 21.19 -0.71 9.84
C LYS A 122 21.15 -0.04 8.47
N PHE A 123 21.63 -0.73 7.43
CA PHE A 123 21.61 -0.24 6.06
C PHE A 123 20.18 0.01 5.56
N VAL A 124 19.31 -1.00 5.68
CA VAL A 124 17.89 -0.91 5.27
C VAL A 124 17.16 0.21 6.02
N ASN A 125 17.38 0.34 7.34
CA ASN A 125 16.82 1.44 8.13
C ASN A 125 17.23 2.82 7.59
N GLY A 126 18.52 2.97 7.25
CA GLY A 126 19.05 4.22 6.70
C GLY A 126 18.37 4.63 5.40
N VAL A 127 18.27 3.69 4.44
CA VAL A 127 17.69 3.94 3.11
C VAL A 127 16.18 4.18 3.20
N LEU A 128 15.41 3.27 3.82
CA LEU A 128 13.96 3.42 3.92
C LEU A 128 13.56 4.62 4.78
N GLY A 129 14.34 4.94 5.81
CA GLY A 129 14.16 6.16 6.59
C GLY A 129 14.36 7.43 5.76
N ALA A 130 15.30 7.43 4.80
CA ALA A 130 15.49 8.54 3.88
C ALA A 130 14.34 8.68 2.88
N VAL A 131 13.87 7.56 2.32
CA VAL A 131 12.66 7.50 1.47
C VAL A 131 11.46 8.13 2.17
N TYR A 132 11.18 7.66 3.39
CA TYR A 132 10.04 8.14 4.18
C TYR A 132 10.10 9.65 4.47
N ARG A 133 11.29 10.17 4.82
CA ARG A 133 11.47 11.61 5.07
C ARG A 133 11.23 12.46 3.82
N ASP A 134 11.68 12.01 2.65
CA ASP A 134 11.43 12.72 1.38
C ASP A 134 9.93 12.70 1.00
N GLN A 135 9.24 11.57 1.18
CA GLN A 135 7.79 11.48 0.97
C GLN A 135 7.03 12.43 1.90
N ALA A 136 7.39 12.44 3.19
CA ALA A 136 6.79 13.35 4.17
C ALA A 136 7.06 14.83 3.83
N ALA A 137 8.27 15.18 3.38
CA ALA A 137 8.61 16.54 2.97
C ALA A 137 7.83 17.01 1.72
N ARG A 138 7.41 16.09 0.87
CA ARG A 138 6.55 16.34 -0.30
C ARG A 138 5.06 16.39 0.04
N GLY A 139 4.69 16.23 1.32
CA GLY A 139 3.30 16.17 1.76
C GLY A 139 2.59 14.84 1.44
N VAL A 140 3.33 13.81 1.01
CA VAL A 140 2.79 12.47 0.77
C VAL A 140 2.77 11.74 2.11
N VAL A 141 1.70 11.94 2.87
CA VAL A 141 1.47 11.25 4.16
C VAL A 141 0.28 10.30 4.01
N LYS A 142 0.49 9.02 4.31
CA LYS A 142 -0.60 8.05 4.24
C LYS A 142 -1.63 8.31 5.33
N ASP A 143 -2.89 8.02 5.04
CA ASP A 143 -3.93 8.01 6.07
C ASP A 143 -3.59 7.03 7.20
N SER A 144 -2.94 5.91 6.90
CA SER A 144 -2.43 4.95 7.88
C SER A 144 -1.41 5.52 8.87
N ASP A 145 -0.76 6.64 8.57
CA ASP A 145 0.28 7.24 9.41
C ASP A 145 -0.28 8.22 10.45
N LYS A 146 -1.56 8.61 10.31
CA LYS A 146 -2.23 9.51 11.25
C LYS A 146 -2.43 8.82 12.62
N PRO A 147 -2.23 9.54 13.74
CA PRO A 147 -2.59 9.08 15.09
C PRO A 147 -4.03 8.57 15.15
N LYS A 148 -4.29 7.56 16.00
CA LYS A 148 -5.60 6.90 16.10
C LYS A 148 -6.74 7.89 16.44
N GLU A 149 -6.48 8.86 17.32
CA GLU A 149 -7.44 9.90 17.72
C GLU A 149 -7.95 10.70 16.51
N ILE A 150 -7.03 11.16 15.65
CA ILE A 150 -7.36 11.91 14.43
C ILE A 150 -8.10 11.05 13.39
N LYS A 151 -7.87 9.73 13.38
CA LYS A 151 -8.60 8.81 12.48
C LYS A 151 -10.03 8.57 12.94
N GLU A 152 -10.26 8.50 14.25
CA GLU A 152 -11.59 8.30 14.84
C GLU A 152 -12.47 9.53 14.66
N GLU A 153 -11.94 10.74 14.94
CA GLU A 153 -12.65 12.01 14.72
C GLU A 153 -13.07 12.18 13.25
N LYS A 154 -12.17 11.96 12.28
CA LYS A 154 -12.51 12.07 10.84
C LYS A 154 -13.51 11.02 10.37
N LYS A 155 -13.51 9.84 10.98
CA LYS A 155 -14.47 8.77 10.67
C LYS A 155 -15.86 9.12 11.22
N GLU A 156 -15.94 9.74 12.39
CA GLU A 156 -17.18 10.27 12.95
C GLU A 156 -17.72 11.47 12.17
N GLU A 157 -16.84 12.40 11.76
CA GLU A 157 -17.20 13.57 10.98
C GLU A 157 -17.75 13.19 9.59
N LYS A 158 -17.10 12.23 8.90
CA LYS A 158 -17.64 11.66 7.64
C LYS A 158 -18.98 10.94 7.84
N LYS A 159 -19.21 10.31 8.99
CA LYS A 159 -20.50 9.68 9.31
C LYS A 159 -21.59 10.73 9.55
N ARG A 160 -21.28 11.82 10.25
CA ARG A 160 -22.22 12.95 10.49
C ARG A 160 -22.63 13.63 9.19
N HIS A 161 -21.67 14.01 8.34
CA HIS A 161 -22.00 14.62 7.04
C HIS A 161 -22.78 13.68 6.11
N LYS A 162 -22.59 12.36 6.20
CA LYS A 162 -23.38 11.39 5.43
C LYS A 162 -24.82 11.23 5.96
N ALA A 163 -25.04 11.44 7.25
CA ALA A 163 -26.36 11.40 7.87
C ALA A 163 -27.17 12.69 7.59
N GLU A 164 -26.50 13.84 7.50
CA GLU A 164 -27.14 15.15 7.27
C GLU A 164 -27.50 15.40 5.79
N GLY A 165 -26.88 14.68 4.84
CA GLY A 165 -27.17 14.78 3.40
C GLY A 165 -28.45 14.07 2.92
N GLN A 166 -29.25 13.47 3.82
CA GLN A 166 -30.55 12.86 3.52
C GLN A 166 -31.70 13.63 4.20
N GLY A 167 -31.78 14.94 3.96
CA GLY A 167 -32.93 15.76 4.33
C GLY A 167 -33.46 16.48 3.11
N VAL A 168 -34.43 15.89 2.41
CA VAL A 168 -35.17 16.56 1.33
C VAL A 168 -36.03 17.66 1.95
N PRO A 169 -36.01 18.92 1.49
CA PRO A 169 -37.00 19.90 1.87
C PRO A 169 -38.27 19.64 1.05
N THR A 170 -39.31 19.08 1.68
CA THR A 170 -40.66 19.04 1.12
C THR A 170 -41.51 20.10 1.82
N ASP A 171 -41.49 21.32 1.30
CA ASP A 171 -42.66 22.19 1.46
C ASP A 171 -42.74 23.19 0.30
N ALA A 172 -43.70 22.96 -0.59
CA ALA A 172 -44.22 23.92 -1.54
C ALA A 172 -45.59 23.42 -1.99
N THR A 173 -46.61 23.75 -1.21
CA THR A 173 -48.00 23.75 -1.61
C THR A 173 -48.22 24.78 -2.73
N PRO A 174 -48.99 24.47 -3.79
CA PRO A 174 -49.62 25.49 -4.59
C PRO A 174 -51.13 25.46 -4.36
N SER A 175 -51.64 26.48 -3.67
CA SER A 175 -53.01 26.94 -3.80
C SER A 175 -53.04 28.07 -4.82
N GLU A 176 -53.90 28.00 -5.82
CA GLU A 176 -55.06 28.90 -5.95
C GLU A 176 -55.78 28.71 -7.29
N ASP A 177 -57.09 28.92 -7.20
CA ASP A 177 -58.14 28.76 -8.18
C ASP A 177 -58.05 29.70 -9.39
N PHE A 178 -58.52 29.25 -10.55
CA PHE A 178 -59.12 30.11 -11.57
C PHE A 178 -60.31 29.39 -12.24
N PRO A 179 -61.52 29.98 -12.24
CA PRO A 179 -62.67 29.41 -12.94
C PRO A 179 -62.78 29.92 -14.39
N ALA A 180 -63.39 29.05 -15.21
CA ALA A 180 -64.23 29.27 -16.40
C ALA A 180 -63.99 30.49 -17.31
N ASP A 181 -63.80 30.24 -18.62
CA ASP A 181 -64.89 30.49 -19.57
C ASP A 181 -64.60 29.89 -20.95
N HIS A 182 -65.54 29.08 -21.42
CA HIS A 182 -65.73 28.82 -22.85
C HIS A 182 -66.64 29.93 -23.38
N PRO A 183 -66.42 30.39 -24.61
CA PRO A 183 -67.53 30.32 -25.54
C PRO A 183 -67.16 29.69 -26.88
N HIS A 184 -68.22 29.48 -27.61
CA HIS A 184 -68.46 28.50 -28.65
C HIS A 184 -68.66 29.25 -29.99
N VAL A 185 -68.45 28.52 -31.08
CA VAL A 185 -69.03 28.70 -32.44
C VAL A 185 -68.32 29.64 -33.43
N ALA A 186 -67.72 29.01 -34.45
CA ALA A 186 -68.18 28.97 -35.86
C ALA A 186 -67.60 27.65 -36.46
N GLU A 187 -68.33 26.76 -37.13
CA GLU A 187 -69.56 26.84 -37.95
C GLU A 187 -70.75 26.02 -37.42
#